data_AF-A0AAD9KQW1-F1
#
_entry.id   AF-A0AAD9KQW1-F1
#
_cell.length_a   1.000
_cell.length_b   1.000
_cell.length_c   1.000
_cell.angle_alpha   90.00
_cell.angle_beta   90.00
_cell.angle_gamma   90.00
#
_symmetry.space_group_name_H-M   'P 1'
#
loop_
_entity.id
_entity.type
_entity.pdbx_description
1 polymer ?
#
loop_
_entity_poly.entity_id
_entity_poly.type
_entity_poly.pdbx_seq_one_letter_code
_entity_poly.pdbx_strand_id
1 'polypeptide(L)'
;MVLLKPKAKNSVDTGCVTQLTVRCMGPKEKATFNMALSANKWEPLFRLDLYADQYSYYQTVICNLMEICFPTKIVTRHTADKPWVTDWFRDLVRKRQQAHMRMVMRRCTPYGIENGQCNTVAKISPPPCVD
;
A
#
# COMPACT_ATOMS: atom_id res chain seq x y z
N MET A 1 -4.47 25.01 52.14
CA MET A 1 -5.63 24.69 51.28
C MET A 1 -5.09 24.30 49.91
N VAL A 2 -5.06 23.00 49.60
CA VAL A 2 -4.51 22.49 48.34
C VAL A 2 -5.66 22.31 47.36
N LEU A 3 -5.69 23.15 46.32
CA LEU A 3 -6.60 23.02 45.18
C LEU A 3 -6.30 21.70 44.46
N LEU A 4 -7.33 20.89 44.26
CA LEU A 4 -7.29 19.64 43.49
C LEU A 4 -6.58 19.87 42.16
N LYS A 5 -5.46 19.16 41.95
CA LYS A 5 -4.78 19.14 40.65
C LYS A 5 -5.54 18.20 39.70
N PRO A 6 -5.90 18.63 38.48
CA PRO A 6 -6.55 17.76 37.52
C PRO A 6 -5.62 16.60 37.15
N LYS A 7 -6.06 15.37 37.41
CA LYS A 7 -5.36 14.16 37.00
C LYS A 7 -5.78 13.86 35.56
N ALA A 8 -5.01 14.32 34.59
CA ALA A 8 -5.23 13.98 33.19
C ALA A 8 -5.14 12.45 33.04
N LYS A 9 -6.27 11.80 32.79
CA LYS A 9 -6.31 10.40 32.36
C LYS A 9 -5.87 10.37 30.90
N ASN A 10 -4.56 10.30 30.67
CA ASN A 10 -3.98 10.10 29.34
C ASN A 10 -4.04 8.63 28.94
N SER A 11 -5.22 8.00 29.00
CA SER A 11 -5.45 6.75 28.28
C SER A 11 -6.34 7.08 27.09
N VAL A 12 -5.79 7.87 26.15
CA VAL A 12 -6.33 7.83 24.79
C VAL A 12 -6.12 6.39 24.36
N ASP A 13 -7.21 5.69 24.03
CA ASP A 13 -7.11 4.38 23.38
C ASP A 13 -6.32 4.60 22.10
N THR A 14 -5.02 4.30 22.15
CA THR A 14 -4.10 4.58 21.05
C THR A 14 -4.39 3.70 19.85
N GLY A 15 -5.45 2.89 19.87
CA GLY A 15 -5.77 1.92 18.85
C GLY A 15 -4.68 0.85 18.72
N CYS A 16 -4.98 -0.15 17.92
CA CYS A 16 -4.03 -1.19 17.55
C CYS A 16 -3.71 -1.07 16.07
N VAL A 17 -2.46 -1.32 15.73
CA VAL A 17 -2.03 -1.47 14.34
C VAL A 17 -2.30 -2.90 13.91
N THR A 18 -3.17 -3.07 12.92
CA THR A 18 -3.51 -4.37 12.33
C THR A 18 -2.91 -4.48 10.93
N GLN A 19 -2.27 -5.61 10.65
CA GLN A 19 -1.81 -5.96 9.31
C GLN A 19 -2.89 -6.75 8.59
N LEU A 20 -3.21 -6.35 7.36
CA LEU A 20 -4.18 -7.02 6.50
C LEU A 20 -3.50 -7.43 5.20
N THR A 21 -3.77 -8.65 4.75
CA THR A 21 -3.35 -9.11 3.43
C THR A 21 -4.40 -8.73 2.41
N VAL A 22 -4.03 -7.91 1.43
CA VAL A 22 -4.93 -7.45 0.36
C VAL A 22 -4.35 -7.81 -1.01
N ARG A 23 -5.21 -8.16 -1.97
CA ARG A 23 -4.78 -8.38 -3.36
C ARG A 23 -4.61 -7.04 -4.08
N CYS A 24 -3.55 -6.91 -4.87
CA CYS A 24 -3.34 -5.76 -5.73
C CYS A 24 -4.28 -5.85 -6.93
N MET A 25 -5.31 -4.99 -7.01
CA MET A 25 -6.26 -4.94 -8.13
C MET A 25 -6.17 -3.63 -8.91
N GLY A 26 -4.95 -3.23 -9.26
CA GLY A 26 -4.72 -2.03 -10.06
C GLY A 26 -5.05 -2.22 -11.54
N PRO A 27 -5.01 -1.13 -12.34
CA PRO A 27 -5.29 -1.19 -13.77
C PRO A 27 -4.34 -2.12 -14.54
N LYS A 28 -3.06 -2.14 -14.13
CA LYS A 28 -2.03 -2.98 -14.74
C LYS A 28 -2.31 -4.47 -14.49
N GLU A 29 -2.60 -4.84 -13.24
CA GLU A 29 -2.89 -6.21 -12.85
C GLU A 29 -4.15 -6.73 -13.55
N LYS A 30 -5.18 -5.89 -13.69
CA LYS A 30 -6.37 -6.20 -14.48
C LYS A 30 -6.07 -6.42 -15.96
N ALA A 31 -5.21 -5.58 -16.56
CA ALA A 31 -4.80 -5.75 -17.95
C ALA A 31 -4.04 -7.08 -18.15
N THR A 32 -3.10 -7.39 -17.27
CA THR A 32 -2.38 -8.67 -17.28
C THR A 32 -3.32 -9.86 -17.15
N PHE A 33 -4.30 -9.78 -16.24
CA PHE A 33 -5.31 -10.83 -16.08
C PHE A 33 -6.14 -11.03 -17.35
N ASN A 34 -6.62 -9.94 -17.98
CA ASN A 34 -7.38 -10.03 -19.23
C ASN A 34 -6.57 -10.64 -20.37
N MET A 35 -5.29 -10.29 -20.48
CA MET A 35 -4.38 -10.90 -21.45
C MET A 35 -4.21 -12.40 -21.18
N ALA A 36 -3.99 -12.80 -19.92
CA ALA A 36 -3.82 -14.19 -19.55
C ALA A 36 -5.10 -15.02 -19.78
N LEU A 37 -6.27 -14.44 -19.50
CA LEU A 37 -7.57 -15.06 -19.74
C LEU A 37 -7.82 -15.31 -21.23
N SER A 38 -7.44 -14.34 -22.08
CA SER A 38 -7.60 -14.43 -23.53
C SER A 38 -6.61 -15.40 -24.17
N ALA A 39 -5.41 -15.52 -23.61
CA ALA A 39 -4.37 -16.45 -24.06
C ALA A 39 -4.59 -17.89 -23.58
N ASN A 40 -5.49 -18.11 -22.61
CA ASN A 40 -5.75 -19.43 -22.07
C ASN A 40 -6.45 -20.33 -23.09
N LYS A 41 -5.99 -21.58 -23.17
CA LYS A 41 -6.58 -22.60 -24.05
C LYS A 41 -7.80 -23.21 -23.39
N TRP A 42 -8.98 -22.89 -23.91
CA TRP A 42 -10.26 -23.37 -23.39
C TRP A 42 -10.72 -24.70 -24.01
N GLU A 43 -10.02 -25.22 -25.02
CA GLU A 43 -10.36 -26.49 -25.66
C GLU A 43 -10.50 -27.66 -24.67
N PRO A 44 -9.68 -27.80 -23.61
CA PRO A 44 -9.86 -28.87 -22.62
C PRO A 44 -11.17 -28.77 -21.85
N LEU A 45 -11.67 -27.55 -21.58
CA LEU A 45 -12.94 -27.33 -20.90
C LEU A 45 -14.10 -27.95 -21.68
N PHE A 46 -14.14 -27.73 -23.00
CA PHE A 46 -15.22 -28.22 -23.85
C PHE A 46 -15.16 -29.72 -24.16
N ARG A 47 -14.05 -30.40 -23.81
CA ARG A 47 -13.88 -31.85 -24.00
C ARG A 47 -14.33 -32.68 -22.80
N LEU A 48 -14.69 -32.04 -21.69
CA LEU A 48 -15.17 -32.73 -20.50
C LEU A 48 -16.65 -33.07 -20.64
N ASP A 49 -17.02 -34.32 -20.35
CA ASP A 49 -18.39 -34.82 -20.56
C ASP A 49 -19.37 -34.38 -19.46
N LEU A 50 -18.85 -34.11 -18.25
CA LEU A 50 -19.66 -33.73 -17.09
C LEU A 50 -19.57 -32.23 -16.82
N TYR A 51 -20.73 -31.58 -16.66
CA TYR A 51 -20.79 -30.16 -16.29
C TYR A 51 -20.10 -29.85 -14.95
N ALA A 52 -20.13 -30.80 -14.01
CA ALA A 52 -19.42 -30.65 -12.73
C ALA A 52 -17.90 -30.53 -12.93
N ASP A 53 -17.34 -31.35 -13.82
CA ASP A 53 -15.92 -31.33 -14.13
C ASP A 53 -15.52 -30.09 -14.92
N GLN A 54 -16.39 -29.63 -15.83
CA GLN A 54 -16.20 -28.36 -16.54
C GLN A 54 -16.12 -27.20 -15.56
N TYR A 55 -17.06 -27.12 -14.61
CA TYR A 55 -17.07 -26.07 -13.60
C TYR A 55 -15.81 -26.11 -12.71
N SER A 56 -15.43 -27.30 -12.26
CA SER A 56 -14.22 -27.49 -11.44
C SER A 56 -12.95 -27.09 -12.19
N TYR A 57 -12.83 -27.47 -13.46
CA TYR A 57 -11.73 -27.07 -14.34
C TYR A 57 -11.68 -25.55 -14.51
N TYR A 58 -12.81 -24.93 -14.89
CA TYR A 58 -12.90 -23.48 -15.04
C TYR A 58 -12.50 -22.75 -13.75
N GLN A 59 -13.06 -23.16 -12.61
CA GLN A 59 -12.75 -22.56 -11.31
C GLN A 59 -11.27 -22.67 -10.99
N THR A 60 -10.66 -23.84 -11.21
CA THR A 60 -9.24 -24.08 -10.95
C THR A 60 -8.37 -23.17 -11.81
N VAL A 61 -8.66 -23.07 -13.12
CA VAL A 61 -7.93 -22.19 -14.04
C VAL A 61 -8.03 -20.73 -13.62
N ILE A 62 -9.23 -20.24 -13.29
CA ILE A 62 -9.43 -18.86 -12.87
C ILE A 62 -8.71 -18.58 -11.55
N CYS A 63 -8.80 -19.46 -10.55
CA CYS A 63 -8.09 -19.30 -9.28
C CYS A 63 -6.57 -19.22 -9.50
N ASN A 64 -6.00 -20.09 -10.33
CA ASN A 64 -4.57 -20.09 -10.66
C ASN A 64 -4.17 -18.78 -11.36
N LEU A 65 -4.96 -18.32 -12.34
CA LEU A 65 -4.72 -17.05 -13.01
C LEU A 65 -4.81 -15.87 -12.04
N MET A 66 -5.74 -15.92 -11.08
CA MET A 66 -5.87 -14.88 -10.05
C MET A 66 -4.67 -14.85 -9.11
N GLU A 67 -4.11 -15.99 -8.74
CA GLU A 67 -2.90 -16.07 -7.92
C GLU A 67 -1.68 -15.48 -8.63
N ILE A 68 -1.55 -15.74 -9.94
CA ILE A 68 -0.44 -15.24 -10.75
C ILE A 68 -0.59 -13.73 -11.01
N CYS A 69 -1.79 -13.27 -11.37
CA CYS A 69 -2.01 -11.90 -11.85
C CYS A 69 -2.26 -10.89 -10.72
N PHE A 70 -2.76 -11.33 -9.56
CA PHE A 70 -3.10 -10.45 -8.43
C PHE A 70 -2.26 -10.79 -7.21
N PRO A 71 -1.00 -10.30 -7.14
CA PRO A 71 -0.14 -10.53 -6.00
C PRO A 71 -0.73 -9.92 -4.73
N THR A 72 -0.54 -10.60 -3.61
CA THR A 72 -0.93 -10.10 -2.29
C THR A 72 0.11 -9.12 -1.77
N LYS A 73 -0.36 -8.10 -1.06
CA LYS A 73 0.48 -7.17 -0.30
C LYS A 73 -0.06 -7.06 1.12
N ILE A 74 0.84 -6.82 2.06
CA ILE A 74 0.47 -6.54 3.45
C ILE A 74 0.25 -5.03 3.56
N VAL A 75 -0.91 -4.63 4.06
CA VAL A 75 -1.24 -3.24 4.37
C VAL A 75 -1.48 -3.08 5.86
N THR A 76 -0.94 -1.98 6.38
CA THR A 76 -1.06 -1.63 7.79
C THR A 76 -2.22 -0.67 7.98
N ARG A 77 -3.21 -1.06 8.78
CA ARG A 77 -4.34 -0.23 9.18
C ARG A 77 -4.33 -0.02 10.69
N HIS A 78 -4.86 1.10 11.13
CA HIS A 78 -5.02 1.44 12.53
C HIS A 78 -6.49 1.28 12.92
N THR A 79 -6.79 0.67 14.06
CA THR A 79 -8.19 0.44 14.47
C THR A 79 -8.96 1.74 14.69
N ALA A 80 -8.27 2.82 15.08
CA ALA A 80 -8.85 4.15 15.22
C ALA A 80 -8.90 4.95 13.90
N ASP A 81 -8.52 4.35 12.77
CA ASP A 81 -8.65 5.01 11.47
C ASP A 81 -10.13 5.29 11.15
N LYS A 82 -10.39 6.50 10.66
CA LYS A 82 -11.74 6.85 10.20
C LYS A 82 -12.10 6.00 8.97
N PRO A 83 -13.38 5.61 8.78
CA PRO A 83 -13.79 4.68 7.72
C PRO A 83 -13.52 5.19 6.29
N TRP A 84 -13.41 6.50 6.12
CA TRP A 84 -13.06 7.12 4.83
C TRP A 84 -11.55 7.10 4.53
N VAL A 85 -10.69 6.73 5.48
CA VAL A 85 -9.23 6.58 5.29
C VAL A 85 -8.95 5.23 4.62
N THR A 86 -9.37 5.12 3.37
CA THR A 86 -9.18 3.94 2.54
C THR A 86 -7.73 3.78 2.09
N ASP A 87 -7.36 2.59 1.61
CA ASP A 87 -6.02 2.35 1.05
C ASP A 87 -5.74 3.26 -0.16
N TRP A 88 -6.77 3.54 -0.96
CA TRP A 88 -6.68 4.50 -2.06
C TRP A 88 -6.33 5.91 -1.58
N PHE A 89 -6.99 6.38 -0.51
CA PHE A 89 -6.67 7.68 0.09
C PHE A 89 -5.23 7.73 0.59
N ARG A 90 -4.75 6.68 1.27
CA ARG A 90 -3.35 6.57 1.71
C ARG A 90 -2.38 6.61 0.55
N ASP A 91 -2.69 5.92 -0.56
CA ASP A 91 -1.87 5.93 -1.77
C ASP A 91 -1.77 7.34 -2.37
N LEU A 92 -2.87 8.11 -2.39
CA LEU A 92 -2.87 9.50 -2.83
C LEU A 92 -2.01 10.40 -1.92
N VAL A 93 -2.13 10.23 -0.60
CA VAL A 93 -1.30 10.97 0.37
C VAL A 93 0.18 10.66 0.16
N ARG A 94 0.55 9.38 0.01
CA ARG A 94 1.94 8.99 -0.26
C ARG A 94 2.46 9.58 -1.57
N LYS A 95 1.67 9.53 -2.66
CA LYS A 95 2.04 10.14 -3.95
C LYS A 95 2.29 11.64 -3.81
N ARG A 96 1.43 12.35 -3.07
CA ARG A 96 1.58 13.79 -2.80
C ARG A 96 2.86 14.07 -2.02
N GLN A 97 3.11 13.31 -0.95
CA GLN A 97 4.33 13.45 -0.12
C GLN A 97 5.59 13.20 -0.95
N GLN A 98 5.59 12.14 -1.78
CA GLN A 98 6.71 11.85 -2.68
C GLN A 98 6.93 12.95 -3.72
N ALA A 99 5.86 13.48 -4.31
CA ALA A 99 5.96 14.60 -5.26
C ALA A 99 6.55 15.84 -4.58
N HIS A 100 6.11 16.14 -3.36
CA HIS A 100 6.65 17.25 -2.58
C HIS A 100 8.13 17.04 -2.25
N MET A 101 8.53 15.87 -1.74
CA MET A 101 9.94 15.55 -1.46
C MET A 101 10.81 15.64 -2.71
N ARG A 102 10.34 15.15 -3.86
CA ARG A 102 11.05 15.29 -5.15
C ARG A 102 11.19 16.75 -5.57
N MET A 103 10.17 17.58 -5.36
CA MET A 103 10.25 19.02 -5.65
C MET A 103 11.20 19.75 -4.70
N VAL A 104 11.23 19.41 -3.42
CA VAL A 104 12.16 19.98 -2.43
C VAL A 104 13.60 19.58 -2.78
N MET A 105 13.84 18.32 -3.12
CA MET A 105 15.17 17.84 -3.53
C MET A 105 15.66 18.48 -4.84
N ARG A 106 14.76 18.81 -5.78
CA ARG A 106 15.08 19.59 -6.99
C ARG A 106 15.34 21.08 -6.73
N ARG A 107 14.84 21.63 -5.61
CA ARG A 107 15.17 23.01 -5.18
C ARG A 107 16.44 23.07 -4.32
N CYS A 108 16.82 21.95 -3.71
CA CYS A 108 18.04 21.80 -2.92
C CYS A 108 19.23 21.22 -3.71
N THR A 109 19.36 21.50 -5.01
CA THR A 109 20.67 21.43 -5.67
C THR A 109 21.27 22.84 -5.74
N PRO A 110 21.95 23.34 -4.68
CA PRO A 110 22.89 24.41 -4.85
C PRO A 110 24.24 23.79 -5.26
N TYR A 111 24.81 24.32 -6.34
CA TYR A 111 26.19 24.14 -6.79
C TYR A 111 26.58 22.84 -7.50
N GLY A 112 27.37 23.07 -8.55
CA GLY A 112 27.91 22.08 -9.45
C GLY A 112 28.88 21.10 -8.79
N ILE A 113 29.14 20.05 -9.55
CA ILE A 113 30.11 19.01 -9.26
C ILE A 113 31.51 19.62 -9.38
N GLU A 114 32.16 19.92 -8.27
CA GLU A 114 33.62 19.84 -8.16
C GLU A 114 34.00 19.14 -6.86
N ASN A 115 34.48 17.91 -7.05
CA ASN A 115 35.50 17.21 -6.26
C ASN A 115 35.38 17.18 -4.72
N GLY A 116 35.12 15.97 -4.21
CA GLY A 116 35.80 15.48 -3.01
C GLY A 116 34.96 15.37 -1.74
N GLN A 117 34.98 14.15 -1.17
CA GLN A 117 34.69 13.80 0.23
C GLN A 117 33.24 13.90 0.70
N CYS A 118 32.49 12.81 0.50
CA CYS A 118 31.20 12.57 1.14
C CYS A 118 31.41 11.92 2.51
N ASN A 119 31.61 12.73 3.56
CA ASN A 119 31.46 12.32 4.94
C ASN A 119 30.68 13.41 5.68
N THR A 120 29.41 13.15 6.01
CA THR A 120 28.81 13.46 7.33
C THR A 120 27.32 13.09 7.35
N VAL A 121 26.97 12.29 8.36
CA VAL A 121 25.61 11.93 8.75
C VAL A 121 24.91 13.18 9.30
N ALA A 122 23.93 13.72 8.59
CA ALA A 122 23.11 14.82 9.11
C ALA A 122 22.02 14.27 10.05
N LYS A 123 22.24 14.41 11.36
CA LYS A 123 21.20 14.30 12.39
C LYS A 123 20.12 15.36 12.11
N ILE A 124 18.90 14.93 11.81
CA ILE A 124 17.74 15.80 11.69
C ILE A 124 17.22 16.09 13.10
N SER A 125 17.45 17.30 13.61
CA SER A 125 16.78 17.80 14.81
C SER A 125 15.38 18.33 14.44
N PRO A 126 14.31 18.00 15.21
CA PRO A 126 12.99 18.57 14.96
C PRO A 126 12.91 20.05 15.41
N PRO A 127 12.06 20.87 14.77
CA PRO A 127 11.91 22.30 15.09
C PRO A 127 11.19 22.52 16.43
N PRO A 128 11.48 23.64 17.14
CA PRO A 128 10.84 23.94 18.42
C PRO A 128 9.37 24.32 18.21
N CYS A 129 8.50 23.78 19.06
CA CYS A 129 7.14 24.26 19.22
C CYS A 129 7.19 25.66 19.83
N VAL A 130 6.49 26.61 19.22
CA VAL A 130 6.28 27.97 19.75
C VAL A 130 5.05 27.93 20.64
N ASP A 131 5.15 28.55 21.82
CA ASP A 131 4.17 28.58 22.92
C ASP A 131 2.78 29.12 22.54
#